data_AF-A0A3P5XBK3-F1
#
_entry.id   AF-A0A3P5XBK3-F1
#
_cell.length_a   1.000
_cell.length_b   1.000
_cell.length_c   1.000
_cell.angle_alpha   90.00
_cell.angle_beta   90.00
_cell.angle_gamma   90.00
#
_symmetry.space_group_name_H-M   'P 1'
#
loop_
_entity.id
_entity.type
_entity.pdbx_description
1 polymer ?
#
loop_
_entity_poly.entity_id
_entity_poly.type
_entity_poly.pdbx_seq_one_letter_code
_entity_poly.pdbx_strand_id
1 'polypeptide(L)'
;MKKKVHIISIQKEYLNIVAYQLLDIFGAKIDLSALTLQELTKEIIAEEDIVVFSKGILLGIARSFIPKECKIIFANREVNIAATKRISELPKGQQILIINDTVEHAKDTAVALNTIYFEHEYKVYNPIDIMPTNVDWIVTPGEMELVPRGISNVIDIGPRTLDFKTVVEIDKCLGEEVQYKSLMNRFFKSQLSLTFRHDTLNGTKHEKLKSHETDEWSQEKMILTNEMMNSVIEKIESHGFLQESLAILSIYKEARENYQTFGRAKVKMKLRESGIDLSDQQLRLRLEVMQELKLVIARVGRGGTKLSDKGEAFLKQYK
;
A
#
# COMPACT_ATOMS: atom_id res chain seq x y z
N MET A 1 10.07 -5.16 -25.67
CA MET A 1 8.83 -4.50 -25.23
C MET A 1 8.55 -4.91 -23.80
N LYS A 2 8.13 -3.99 -22.93
CA LYS A 2 7.60 -4.37 -21.60
C LYS A 2 6.30 -5.13 -21.83
N LYS A 3 6.12 -6.30 -21.19
CA LYS A 3 4.83 -6.99 -21.25
C LYS A 3 3.87 -6.35 -20.27
N LYS A 4 2.63 -6.18 -20.70
CA LYS A 4 1.58 -5.61 -19.87
C LYS A 4 0.93 -6.72 -19.04
N VAL A 5 0.77 -6.45 -17.75
CA VAL A 5 0.15 -7.35 -16.79
C VAL A 5 -1.07 -6.65 -16.21
N HIS A 6 -2.24 -7.25 -16.39
CA HIS A 6 -3.51 -6.75 -15.91
C HIS A 6 -3.97 -7.55 -14.69
N ILE A 7 -4.05 -6.93 -13.51
CA ILE A 7 -4.68 -7.56 -12.34
C ILE A 7 -6.15 -7.15 -12.33
N ILE A 8 -7.05 -8.13 -12.25
CA ILE A 8 -8.49 -7.93 -12.22
C ILE A 8 -9.05 -8.42 -10.88
N SER A 9 -9.75 -7.54 -10.18
CA SER A 9 -10.45 -7.86 -8.93
C SER A 9 -11.73 -7.05 -8.75
N ILE A 10 -12.46 -7.30 -7.67
CA ILE A 10 -13.59 -6.46 -7.24
C ILE A 10 -13.10 -5.40 -6.23
N GLN A 11 -12.16 -5.75 -5.35
CA GLN A 11 -11.72 -4.91 -4.25
C GLN A 11 -10.48 -4.10 -4.63
N LYS A 12 -10.55 -2.77 -4.48
CA LYS A 12 -9.46 -1.85 -4.86
C LYS A 12 -8.27 -1.95 -3.89
N GLU A 13 -8.55 -2.25 -2.64
CA GLU A 13 -7.55 -2.48 -1.59
C GLU A 13 -6.64 -3.64 -1.99
N TYR A 14 -7.24 -4.76 -2.42
CA TYR A 14 -6.49 -5.92 -2.92
C TYR A 14 -5.64 -5.58 -4.15
N LEU A 15 -6.21 -4.84 -5.12
CA LEU A 15 -5.47 -4.39 -6.30
C LEU A 15 -4.22 -3.60 -5.93
N ASN A 16 -4.30 -2.70 -4.96
CA ASN A 16 -3.15 -1.91 -4.51
C ASN A 16 -2.05 -2.77 -3.87
N ILE A 17 -2.43 -3.77 -3.06
CA ILE A 17 -1.48 -4.68 -2.41
C ILE A 17 -0.73 -5.50 -3.45
N VAL A 18 -1.47 -6.15 -4.36
CA VAL A 18 -0.87 -6.98 -5.42
C VAL A 18 -0.05 -6.13 -6.38
N ALA A 19 -0.54 -4.94 -6.74
CA ALA A 19 0.18 -4.06 -7.63
C ALA A 19 1.52 -3.63 -7.05
N TYR A 20 1.54 -3.24 -5.77
CA TYR A 20 2.78 -2.93 -5.07
C TYR A 20 3.72 -4.14 -5.06
N GLN A 21 3.21 -5.33 -4.72
CA GLN A 21 4.00 -6.54 -4.66
C GLN A 21 4.65 -6.88 -6.01
N LEU A 22 3.86 -6.89 -7.09
CA LEU A 22 4.37 -7.20 -8.43
C LEU A 22 5.36 -6.16 -8.93
N LEU A 23 5.13 -4.87 -8.67
CA LEU A 23 6.09 -3.83 -8.99
C LEU A 23 7.38 -3.96 -8.17
N ASP A 24 7.29 -4.38 -6.90
CA ASP A 24 8.47 -4.58 -6.06
C ASP A 24 9.31 -5.81 -6.49
N ILE A 25 8.65 -6.83 -7.06
CA ILE A 25 9.28 -8.06 -7.57
C ILE A 25 9.86 -7.86 -8.98
N PHE A 26 9.06 -7.32 -9.89
CA PHE A 26 9.40 -7.28 -11.33
C PHE A 26 9.93 -5.91 -11.77
N GLY A 27 9.68 -4.85 -11.00
CA GLY A 27 10.15 -3.50 -11.29
C GLY A 27 9.77 -3.05 -12.70
N ALA A 28 10.74 -2.48 -13.40
CA ALA A 28 10.55 -1.96 -14.76
C ALA A 28 10.30 -3.04 -15.84
N LYS A 29 10.34 -4.34 -15.51
CA LYS A 29 10.10 -5.42 -16.48
C LYS A 29 8.64 -5.56 -16.90
N ILE A 30 7.72 -5.15 -16.04
CA ILE A 30 6.29 -5.18 -16.31
C ILE A 30 5.77 -3.77 -16.53
N ASP A 31 4.74 -3.67 -17.38
CA ASP A 31 3.82 -2.55 -17.35
C ASP A 31 2.54 -3.03 -16.65
N LEU A 32 2.22 -2.46 -15.49
CA LEU A 32 1.17 -3.00 -14.63
C LEU A 32 -0.10 -2.16 -14.70
N SER A 33 -1.23 -2.82 -15.01
CA SER A 33 -2.57 -2.26 -14.94
C SER A 33 -3.37 -2.98 -13.86
N ALA A 34 -3.87 -2.24 -12.87
CA ALA A 34 -4.70 -2.80 -11.80
C ALA A 34 -6.13 -2.27 -11.97
N LEU A 35 -7.06 -3.17 -12.27
CA LEU A 35 -8.41 -2.83 -12.73
C LEU A 35 -9.47 -3.51 -11.87
N THR A 36 -10.49 -2.76 -11.47
CA THR A 36 -11.72 -3.37 -10.99
C THR A 36 -12.51 -3.94 -12.16
N LEU A 37 -13.44 -4.86 -11.87
CA LEU A 37 -14.36 -5.38 -12.89
C LEU A 37 -15.15 -4.27 -13.61
N GLN A 38 -15.43 -3.15 -12.93
CA GLN A 38 -16.19 -2.02 -13.48
C GLN A 38 -15.34 -1.14 -14.41
N GLU A 39 -14.02 -1.18 -14.26
CA GLU A 39 -13.06 -0.40 -15.06
C GLU A 39 -12.70 -1.11 -16.38
N LEU A 40 -13.17 -2.35 -16.60
CA LEU A 40 -12.90 -3.12 -17.82
C LEU A 40 -13.71 -2.62 -19.02
N THR A 41 -13.01 -2.35 -20.12
CA THR A 41 -13.58 -2.13 -21.46
C THR A 41 -12.84 -3.00 -22.48
N LYS A 42 -13.40 -3.14 -23.69
CA LYS A 42 -12.89 -4.08 -24.72
C LYS A 42 -11.51 -3.69 -25.26
N GLU A 43 -11.11 -2.44 -25.09
CA GLU A 43 -9.92 -1.84 -25.68
C GLU A 43 -8.71 -1.86 -24.74
N ILE A 44 -8.90 -2.24 -23.47
CA ILE A 44 -7.86 -2.13 -22.43
C ILE A 44 -6.81 -3.24 -22.55
N ILE A 45 -7.24 -4.45 -22.93
CA ILE A 45 -6.46 -5.68 -22.91
C ILE A 45 -6.19 -6.14 -24.36
N ALA A 46 -4.92 -6.23 -24.71
CA ALA A 46 -4.44 -6.72 -26.00
C ALA A 46 -4.14 -8.24 -25.97
N GLU A 47 -4.00 -8.87 -27.14
CA GLU A 47 -3.85 -10.32 -27.29
C GLU A 47 -2.58 -10.87 -26.60
N GLU A 48 -1.51 -10.09 -26.58
CA GLU A 48 -0.22 -10.42 -25.99
C GLU A 48 -0.12 -10.16 -24.47
N ASP A 49 -1.15 -9.54 -23.90
CA ASP A 49 -1.16 -9.16 -22.49
C ASP A 49 -1.37 -10.39 -21.57
N ILE A 50 -0.90 -10.25 -20.33
CA ILE A 50 -1.09 -11.24 -19.27
C ILE A 50 -2.21 -10.75 -18.36
N VAL A 51 -3.19 -11.61 -18.08
CA VAL A 51 -4.33 -11.29 -17.23
C VAL A 51 -4.27 -12.14 -15.95
N VAL A 52 -4.27 -11.49 -14.80
CA VAL A 52 -4.22 -12.09 -13.47
C VAL A 52 -5.53 -11.82 -12.75
N PHE A 53 -6.29 -12.87 -12.43
CA PHE A 53 -7.55 -12.77 -11.71
C PHE A 53 -7.39 -13.07 -10.23
N SER A 54 -8.01 -12.25 -9.37
CA SER A 54 -8.03 -12.51 -7.92
C SER A 54 -8.86 -13.73 -7.52
N LYS A 55 -9.87 -14.10 -8.33
CA LYS A 55 -10.76 -15.25 -8.12
C LYS A 55 -11.19 -15.81 -9.47
N GLY A 56 -11.26 -17.14 -9.58
CA GLY A 56 -11.63 -17.84 -10.82
C GLY A 56 -12.99 -17.44 -11.38
N ILE A 57 -13.96 -17.17 -10.50
CA ILE A 57 -15.32 -16.78 -10.89
C ILE A 57 -15.38 -15.48 -11.71
N LEU A 58 -14.40 -14.58 -11.56
CA LEU A 58 -14.37 -13.31 -12.28
C LEU A 58 -14.15 -13.50 -13.78
N LEU A 59 -13.53 -14.60 -14.21
CA LEU A 59 -13.33 -14.87 -15.63
C LEU A 59 -14.66 -14.96 -16.38
N GLY A 60 -15.68 -15.59 -15.79
CA GLY A 60 -17.00 -15.72 -16.43
C GLY A 60 -17.62 -14.36 -16.79
N ILE A 61 -17.40 -13.35 -15.93
CA ILE A 61 -17.96 -12.00 -16.12
C ILE A 61 -17.05 -11.15 -17.03
N ALA A 62 -15.73 -11.30 -16.89
CA ALA A 62 -14.75 -10.51 -17.64
C ALA A 62 -14.46 -11.05 -19.05
N ARG A 63 -14.90 -12.28 -19.39
CA ARG A 63 -14.45 -12.97 -20.62
C ARG A 63 -14.74 -12.18 -21.90
N SER A 64 -15.85 -11.46 -21.96
CA SER A 64 -16.20 -10.65 -23.14
C SER A 64 -15.29 -9.45 -23.40
N PHE A 65 -14.44 -9.10 -22.43
CA PHE A 65 -13.48 -7.99 -22.51
C PHE A 65 -12.04 -8.46 -22.70
N ILE A 66 -11.80 -9.78 -22.75
CA ILE A 66 -10.44 -10.36 -22.78
C ILE A 66 -10.29 -11.19 -24.06
N PRO A 67 -9.32 -10.87 -24.92
CA PRO A 67 -8.97 -11.69 -26.08
C PRO A 67 -8.74 -13.17 -25.74
N LYS A 68 -8.92 -14.07 -26.70
CA LYS A 68 -8.86 -15.51 -26.43
C LYS A 68 -7.43 -16.00 -26.22
N GLU A 69 -6.49 -15.25 -26.77
CA GLU A 69 -5.06 -15.52 -26.87
C GLU A 69 -4.30 -15.17 -25.59
N CYS A 70 -4.86 -14.25 -24.78
CA CYS A 70 -4.25 -13.78 -23.54
C CYS A 70 -3.91 -14.93 -22.59
N LYS A 71 -2.75 -14.84 -21.95
CA LYS A 71 -2.40 -15.74 -20.86
C LYS A 71 -3.19 -15.37 -19.62
N ILE A 72 -3.90 -16.33 -19.04
CA ILE A 72 -4.74 -16.14 -17.86
C ILE A 72 -4.12 -16.87 -16.68
N ILE A 73 -3.94 -16.14 -15.57
CA ILE A 73 -3.41 -16.64 -14.31
C ILE A 73 -4.47 -16.40 -13.22
N PHE A 74 -4.70 -17.38 -12.36
CA PHE A 74 -5.56 -17.24 -11.19
C PHE A 74 -4.67 -17.07 -9.96
N ALA A 75 -4.67 -15.86 -9.42
CA ALA A 75 -3.88 -15.52 -8.26
C ALA A 75 -4.45 -16.17 -7.00
N ASN A 76 -3.57 -16.81 -6.24
CA ASN A 76 -3.88 -17.20 -4.87
C ASN A 76 -3.32 -16.19 -3.88
N ARG A 77 -3.91 -16.16 -2.69
CA ARG A 77 -3.48 -15.31 -1.59
C ARG A 77 -3.01 -16.16 -0.43
N GLU A 78 -1.93 -15.73 0.22
CA GLU A 78 -1.41 -16.38 1.42
C GLU A 78 -1.16 -15.38 2.53
N VAL A 79 -1.01 -15.90 3.75
CA VAL A 79 -0.57 -15.11 4.90
C VAL A 79 0.85 -14.62 4.66
N ASN A 80 1.06 -13.32 4.85
CA ASN A 80 2.40 -12.74 4.83
C ASN A 80 3.16 -13.16 6.10
N ILE A 81 3.98 -14.20 6.00
CA ILE A 81 4.80 -14.68 7.11
C ILE A 81 5.79 -13.62 7.65
N ALA A 82 6.16 -12.62 6.84
CA ALA A 82 7.03 -11.55 7.30
C ALA A 82 6.33 -10.61 8.31
N ALA A 83 4.99 -10.59 8.33
CA ALA A 83 4.18 -9.80 9.25
C ALA A 83 3.77 -10.58 10.54
N THR A 84 4.11 -11.86 10.65
CA THR A 84 3.71 -12.71 11.79
C THR A 84 4.73 -12.75 12.93
N LYS A 85 5.65 -11.76 13.01
CA LYS A 85 6.67 -11.66 14.07
C LYS A 85 6.09 -11.85 15.47
N ARG A 86 5.00 -11.15 15.79
CA ARG A 86 4.37 -11.24 17.12
C ARG A 86 3.82 -12.63 17.42
N ILE A 87 3.36 -13.38 16.41
CA ILE A 87 2.91 -14.77 16.58
C ILE A 87 4.09 -15.66 16.94
N SER A 88 5.24 -15.50 16.26
CA SER A 88 6.44 -16.28 16.55
C SER A 88 7.04 -16.06 17.95
N GLU A 89 6.65 -14.97 18.62
CA GLU A 89 7.10 -14.61 19.96
C GLU A 89 6.14 -15.10 21.06
N LEU A 90 4.99 -15.68 20.70
CA LEU A 90 3.99 -16.13 21.66
C LEU A 90 4.44 -17.39 22.42
N PRO A 91 4.06 -17.55 23.70
CA PRO A 91 4.25 -18.82 24.41
C PRO A 91 3.46 -19.94 23.73
N LYS A 92 3.99 -21.16 23.70
CA LYS A 92 3.29 -22.31 23.10
C LYS A 92 1.90 -22.52 23.73
N GLY A 93 0.96 -23.03 22.93
CA GLY A 93 -0.39 -23.38 23.38
C GLY A 93 -1.39 -22.22 23.51
N GLN A 94 -1.12 -21.05 22.91
CA GLN A 94 -2.10 -19.95 22.89
C GLN A 94 -3.40 -20.35 22.16
N GLN A 95 -4.51 -19.85 22.67
CA GLN A 95 -5.84 -19.87 22.05
C GLN A 95 -6.00 -18.62 21.18
N ILE A 96 -5.84 -18.79 19.87
CA ILE A 96 -5.86 -17.68 18.89
C ILE A 96 -7.20 -17.67 18.15
N LEU A 97 -7.92 -16.55 18.23
CA LEU A 97 -9.14 -16.33 17.45
C LEU A 97 -8.84 -15.51 16.19
N ILE A 98 -9.24 -16.03 15.04
CA ILE A 98 -9.11 -15.35 13.75
C ILE A 98 -10.36 -14.53 13.46
N ILE A 99 -10.18 -13.24 13.22
CA ILE A 99 -11.21 -12.32 12.72
C ILE A 99 -10.83 -11.88 11.30
N ASN A 100 -11.78 -11.98 10.37
CA ASN A 100 -11.62 -11.63 8.96
C ASN A 100 -12.95 -11.12 8.39
N ASP A 101 -12.94 -10.63 7.15
CA ASP A 101 -14.11 -10.13 6.40
C ASP A 101 -15.22 -11.18 6.21
N THR A 102 -14.85 -12.45 6.08
CA THR A 102 -15.74 -13.58 5.89
C THR A 102 -15.28 -14.78 6.70
N VAL A 103 -16.22 -15.64 7.09
CA VAL A 103 -15.92 -16.89 7.80
C VAL A 103 -15.03 -17.82 6.97
N GLU A 104 -15.22 -17.86 5.65
CA GLU A 104 -14.37 -18.63 4.73
C GLU A 104 -12.91 -18.12 4.77
N HIS A 105 -12.70 -16.82 4.59
CA HIS A 105 -11.35 -16.26 4.66
C HIS A 105 -10.72 -16.38 6.06
N ALA A 106 -11.52 -16.34 7.12
CA ALA A 106 -11.02 -16.60 8.48
C ALA A 106 -10.56 -18.06 8.65
N LYS A 107 -11.29 -19.03 8.08
CA LYS A 107 -10.86 -20.44 8.03
C LYS A 107 -9.57 -20.61 7.25
N ASP A 108 -9.45 -20.01 6.07
CA ASP A 108 -8.22 -20.07 5.27
C ASP A 108 -7.02 -19.54 6.05
N THR A 109 -7.17 -18.39 6.72
CA THR A 109 -6.13 -17.79 7.56
C THR A 109 -5.78 -18.69 8.75
N ALA A 110 -6.78 -19.30 9.41
CA ALA A 110 -6.55 -20.23 10.51
C ALA A 110 -5.75 -21.47 10.06
N VAL A 111 -6.10 -22.06 8.90
CA VAL A 111 -5.38 -23.20 8.32
C VAL A 111 -3.94 -22.82 7.97
N ALA A 112 -3.75 -21.65 7.34
CA ALA A 112 -2.42 -21.16 6.97
C ALA A 112 -1.53 -20.95 8.21
N LEU A 113 -2.06 -20.27 9.24
CA LEU A 113 -1.33 -20.04 10.49
C LEU A 113 -1.05 -21.34 11.23
N ASN A 114 -2.02 -22.26 11.32
CA ASN A 114 -1.83 -23.56 11.94
C ASN A 114 -0.76 -24.42 11.24
N THR A 115 -0.60 -24.23 9.93
CA THR A 115 0.46 -24.92 9.16
C THR A 115 1.85 -24.37 9.50
N ILE A 116 1.96 -23.07 9.79
CA ILE A 116 3.24 -22.38 10.07
C ILE A 116 3.60 -22.46 11.56
N TYR A 117 2.61 -22.26 12.45
CA TYR A 117 2.73 -22.15 13.91
C TYR A 117 1.83 -23.19 14.58
N PHE A 118 2.13 -24.46 14.31
CA PHE A 118 1.35 -25.63 14.75
C PHE A 118 1.30 -25.81 16.28
N GLU A 119 2.10 -25.06 17.03
CA GLU A 119 2.13 -25.06 18.50
C GLU A 119 0.98 -24.28 19.16
N HIS A 120 0.09 -23.65 18.39
CA HIS A 120 -1.06 -22.88 18.88
C HIS A 120 -2.39 -23.52 18.45
N GLU A 121 -3.47 -23.15 19.13
CA GLU A 121 -4.82 -23.55 18.75
C GLU A 121 -5.57 -22.40 18.10
N TYR A 122 -6.19 -22.65 16.95
CA TYR A 122 -6.86 -21.63 16.15
C TYR A 122 -8.37 -21.81 16.13
N LYS A 123 -9.11 -20.74 16.44
CA LYS A 123 -10.56 -20.65 16.34
C LYS A 123 -10.92 -19.60 15.31
N VAL A 124 -12.09 -19.76 14.68
CA VAL A 124 -12.61 -18.80 13.71
C VAL A 124 -13.77 -18.04 14.33
N TYR A 125 -13.75 -16.72 14.23
CA TYR A 125 -14.89 -15.90 14.62
C TYR A 125 -15.97 -15.93 13.54
N ASN A 126 -17.21 -16.13 13.97
CA ASN A 126 -18.40 -15.99 13.16
C ASN A 126 -19.25 -14.86 13.75
N PRO A 127 -19.59 -13.80 12.99
CA PRO A 127 -20.31 -12.64 13.50
C PRO A 127 -21.68 -12.93 14.13
N ILE A 128 -22.26 -14.09 13.83
CA ILE A 128 -23.57 -14.51 14.34
C ILE A 128 -23.45 -15.23 15.70
N ASP A 129 -22.25 -15.70 16.04
CA ASP A 129 -21.99 -16.45 17.26
C ASP A 129 -21.55 -15.52 18.40
N ILE A 130 -21.77 -15.97 19.64
CA ILE A 130 -21.25 -15.27 20.82
C ILE A 130 -19.72 -15.37 20.80
N MET A 131 -19.06 -14.24 21.09
CA MET A 131 -17.60 -14.16 21.17
C MET A 131 -17.06 -15.20 22.18
N PRO A 132 -16.13 -16.10 21.77
CA PRO A 132 -15.62 -17.12 22.68
C PRO A 132 -14.89 -16.51 23.89
N THR A 133 -15.11 -17.08 25.07
CA THR A 133 -14.50 -16.60 26.32
C THR A 133 -13.08 -17.11 26.55
N ASN A 134 -12.69 -18.21 25.90
CA ASN A 134 -11.35 -18.80 25.99
C ASN A 134 -10.51 -18.44 24.75
N VAL A 135 -10.01 -17.20 24.75
CA VAL A 135 -9.19 -16.58 23.69
C VAL A 135 -8.08 -15.76 24.36
N ASP A 136 -6.83 -16.09 24.06
CA ASP A 136 -5.65 -15.35 24.54
C ASP A 136 -5.33 -14.17 23.62
N TRP A 137 -5.45 -14.42 22.31
CA TRP A 137 -5.10 -13.49 21.24
C TRP A 137 -6.14 -13.48 20.12
N ILE A 138 -6.39 -12.29 19.58
CA ILE A 138 -7.09 -12.12 18.31
C ILE A 138 -6.04 -11.86 17.22
N VAL A 139 -6.18 -12.54 16.09
CA VAL A 139 -5.38 -12.28 14.89
C VAL A 139 -6.30 -11.85 13.76
N THR A 140 -5.93 -10.77 13.06
CA THR A 140 -6.64 -10.28 11.87
C THR A 140 -5.65 -9.96 10.75
N PRO A 141 -5.91 -10.37 9.49
CA PRO A 141 -5.06 -10.05 8.34
C PRO A 141 -5.39 -8.69 7.69
N GLY A 142 -5.29 -7.60 8.46
CA GLY A 142 -5.49 -6.24 7.98
C GLY A 142 -6.91 -5.68 8.17
N GLU A 143 -7.86 -6.45 8.71
CA GLU A 143 -9.25 -6.04 8.96
C GLU A 143 -9.48 -5.58 10.40
N MET A 144 -8.62 -4.71 10.91
CA MET A 144 -8.66 -4.18 12.29
C MET A 144 -10.00 -3.53 12.66
N GLU A 145 -10.72 -2.98 11.68
CA GLU A 145 -12.04 -2.39 11.83
C GLU A 145 -13.14 -3.40 12.20
N LEU A 146 -12.93 -4.69 11.92
CA LEU A 146 -13.85 -5.77 12.27
C LEU A 146 -13.64 -6.30 13.69
N VAL A 147 -12.53 -5.95 14.32
CA VAL A 147 -12.20 -6.40 15.67
C VAL A 147 -13.06 -5.64 16.69
N PRO A 148 -13.74 -6.34 17.63
CA PRO A 148 -14.54 -5.69 18.65
C PRO A 148 -13.75 -4.68 19.49
N ARG A 149 -14.37 -3.53 19.79
CA ARG A 149 -13.74 -2.45 20.56
C ARG A 149 -13.43 -2.90 21.99
N GLY A 150 -12.32 -2.41 22.53
CA GLY A 150 -11.91 -2.65 23.92
C GLY A 150 -11.05 -3.89 24.14
N ILE A 151 -10.74 -4.65 23.09
CA ILE A 151 -9.83 -5.79 23.16
C ILE A 151 -8.39 -5.31 22.89
N SER A 152 -7.48 -5.58 23.83
CA SER A 152 -6.07 -5.16 23.74
C SER A 152 -5.16 -6.19 23.07
N ASN A 153 -5.50 -7.48 23.17
CA ASN A 153 -4.64 -8.58 22.72
C ASN A 153 -4.91 -8.90 21.25
N VAL A 154 -4.68 -7.91 20.38
CA VAL A 154 -4.89 -8.03 18.94
C VAL A 154 -3.56 -7.98 18.21
N ILE A 155 -3.36 -8.91 17.29
CA ILE A 155 -2.24 -8.98 16.36
C ILE A 155 -2.79 -8.80 14.96
N ASP A 156 -2.53 -7.63 14.38
CA ASP A 156 -2.74 -7.42 12.96
C ASP A 156 -1.53 -7.98 12.20
N ILE A 157 -1.75 -9.00 11.36
CA ILE A 157 -0.71 -9.63 10.53
C ILE A 157 -0.64 -9.02 9.13
N GLY A 158 -1.32 -7.90 8.91
CA GLY A 158 -1.36 -7.21 7.64
C GLY A 158 -2.10 -7.98 6.55
N PRO A 159 -2.31 -7.32 5.40
CA PRO A 159 -3.07 -7.90 4.31
C PRO A 159 -2.39 -9.14 3.75
N ARG A 160 -3.22 -10.10 3.31
CA ARG A 160 -2.75 -11.26 2.55
C ARG A 160 -2.16 -10.84 1.21
N THR A 161 -1.12 -11.53 0.79
CA THR A 161 -0.33 -11.22 -0.42
C THR A 161 -0.44 -12.32 -1.45
N LEU A 162 0.04 -12.11 -2.68
CA LEU A 162 0.20 -13.21 -3.64
C LEU A 162 1.09 -14.30 -3.07
N ASP A 163 0.78 -15.56 -3.41
CA ASP A 163 1.66 -16.69 -3.17
C ASP A 163 2.83 -16.73 -4.16
N PHE A 164 3.91 -17.41 -3.76
CA PHE A 164 5.08 -17.51 -4.61
C PHE A 164 4.81 -18.27 -5.92
N LYS A 165 3.85 -19.22 -5.91
CA LYS A 165 3.45 -19.98 -7.10
C LYS A 165 2.89 -19.05 -8.19
N THR A 166 1.98 -18.14 -7.84
CA THR A 166 1.43 -17.15 -8.77
C THR A 166 2.54 -16.27 -9.35
N VAL A 167 3.50 -15.85 -8.52
CA VAL A 167 4.65 -15.05 -8.98
C VAL A 167 5.50 -15.81 -10.00
N VAL A 168 5.76 -17.10 -9.78
CA VAL A 168 6.46 -17.97 -10.74
C VAL A 168 5.67 -18.14 -12.04
N GLU A 169 4.34 -18.25 -11.98
CA GLU A 169 3.49 -18.34 -13.18
C GLU A 169 3.51 -17.05 -14.01
N ILE A 170 3.53 -15.89 -13.34
CA ILE A 170 3.69 -14.58 -14.00
C ILE A 170 5.06 -14.51 -14.68
N ASP A 171 6.15 -14.84 -13.96
CA ASP A 171 7.52 -14.83 -14.49
C ASP A 171 7.66 -15.70 -15.75
N LYS A 172 7.10 -16.92 -15.72
CA LYS A 172 7.03 -17.80 -16.89
C LYS A 172 6.30 -17.17 -18.07
N CYS A 173 5.17 -16.50 -17.83
CA CYS A 173 4.41 -15.82 -18.89
C CYS A 173 5.15 -14.60 -19.44
N LEU A 174 5.99 -13.94 -18.62
CA LEU A 174 6.86 -12.86 -19.06
C LEU A 174 7.94 -13.35 -20.04
N GLY A 175 8.22 -14.66 -20.09
CA GLY A 175 9.24 -15.23 -20.98
C GLY A 175 10.66 -14.91 -20.51
N GLU A 176 10.79 -14.53 -19.25
CA GLU A 176 12.04 -14.16 -18.61
C GLU A 176 12.42 -15.30 -17.68
N GLU A 177 13.58 -15.92 -17.88
CA GLU A 177 14.13 -16.89 -16.94
C GLU A 177 14.83 -16.16 -15.80
N VAL A 178 14.10 -15.36 -15.01
CA VAL A 178 14.67 -14.90 -13.75
C VAL A 178 15.03 -16.14 -12.97
N GLN A 179 16.30 -16.26 -12.59
CA GLN A 179 16.75 -17.42 -11.82
C GLN A 179 15.83 -17.60 -10.62
N TYR A 180 15.30 -18.82 -10.43
CA TYR A 180 14.30 -19.13 -9.41
C TYR A 180 14.67 -18.59 -8.01
N LYS A 181 15.94 -18.70 -7.63
CA LYS A 181 16.48 -18.15 -6.37
C LYS A 181 16.35 -16.63 -6.29
N SER A 182 16.66 -15.92 -7.37
CA SER A 182 16.53 -14.46 -7.44
C SER A 182 15.08 -14.03 -7.37
N LEU A 183 14.17 -14.73 -8.07
CA LEU A 183 12.74 -14.46 -8.01
C LEU A 183 12.19 -14.68 -6.59
N MET A 184 12.61 -15.77 -5.93
CA MET A 184 12.26 -16.07 -4.55
C MET A 184 12.75 -15.00 -3.57
N ASN A 185 14.00 -14.52 -3.73
CA ASN A 185 14.52 -13.44 -2.88
C ASN A 185 13.74 -12.13 -3.06
N ARG A 186 13.37 -11.79 -4.29
CA ARG A 186 12.54 -10.61 -4.59
C ARG A 186 11.14 -10.77 -4.01
N PHE A 187 10.57 -11.97 -4.09
CA PHE A 187 9.31 -12.30 -3.45
C PHE A 187 9.37 -12.07 -1.93
N PHE A 188 10.33 -12.64 -1.22
CA PHE A 188 10.48 -12.42 0.23
C PHE A 188 10.74 -10.95 0.58
N LYS A 189 11.54 -10.24 -0.23
CA LYS A 189 11.75 -8.80 -0.07
C LYS A 189 10.43 -8.03 -0.20
N SER A 190 9.56 -8.39 -1.15
CA SER A 190 8.24 -7.77 -1.31
C SER A 190 7.31 -7.99 -0.12
N GLN A 191 7.41 -9.14 0.56
CA GLN A 191 6.67 -9.44 1.78
C GLN A 191 7.05 -8.47 2.91
N LEU A 192 8.36 -8.24 3.10
CA LEU A 192 8.88 -7.28 4.08
C LEU A 192 8.47 -5.84 3.73
N SER A 193 8.60 -5.45 2.45
CA SER A 193 8.19 -4.13 1.96
C SER A 193 6.72 -3.85 2.28
N LEU A 194 5.83 -4.84 2.12
CA LEU A 194 4.41 -4.74 2.43
C LEU A 194 4.16 -4.61 3.93
N THR A 195 4.86 -5.37 4.77
CA THR A 195 4.77 -5.25 6.23
C THR A 195 5.10 -3.83 6.68
N PHE A 196 6.22 -3.25 6.22
CA PHE A 196 6.61 -1.89 6.58
C PHE A 196 5.60 -0.84 6.14
N ARG A 197 4.99 -1.01 4.95
CA ARG A 197 3.91 -0.11 4.49
C ARG A 197 2.69 -0.21 5.40
N HIS A 198 2.28 -1.42 5.74
CA HIS A 198 1.14 -1.67 6.62
C HIS A 198 1.33 -1.01 7.99
N ASP A 199 2.48 -1.24 8.63
CA ASP A 199 2.81 -0.64 9.93
C ASP A 199 2.85 0.89 9.87
N THR A 200 3.38 1.44 8.78
CA THR A 200 3.46 2.89 8.58
C THR A 200 2.06 3.51 8.44
N LEU A 201 1.13 2.81 7.79
CA LEU A 201 -0.26 3.25 7.63
C LEU A 201 -1.04 3.14 8.96
N ASN A 202 -0.78 2.08 9.73
CA ASN A 202 -1.45 1.83 11.01
C ASN A 202 -0.79 2.54 12.21
N GLY A 203 0.31 3.27 11.99
CA GLY A 203 0.97 4.05 13.04
C GLY A 203 1.75 3.22 14.06
N THR A 204 1.97 1.93 13.77
CA THR A 204 2.77 1.02 14.59
C THR A 204 4.25 1.37 14.43
N LYS A 205 4.88 1.90 15.49
CA LYS A 205 6.32 2.14 15.50
C LYS A 205 7.05 0.83 15.77
N HIS A 206 7.57 0.17 14.73
CA HIS A 206 8.70 -0.72 14.96
C HIS A 206 9.91 0.13 15.38
N GLU A 207 10.57 -0.28 16.46
CA GLU A 207 11.88 0.25 16.83
C GLU A 207 12.76 0.26 15.59
N LYS A 208 13.28 1.44 15.24
CA LYS A 208 14.26 1.60 14.18
C LYS A 208 15.46 0.72 14.53
N LEU A 209 15.57 -0.44 13.90
CA LEU A 209 16.88 -1.07 13.69
C LEU A 209 17.73 -0.02 12.99
N LYS A 210 18.73 0.49 13.71
CA LYS A 210 19.80 1.30 13.15
C LYS A 210 20.59 0.39 12.21
N SER A 211 20.23 0.34 10.93
CA SER A 211 21.17 -0.02 9.87
C SER A 211 21.74 1.29 9.32
N HIS A 212 22.96 1.60 9.73
CA HIS A 212 23.86 2.38 8.90
C HIS A 212 24.12 1.61 7.60
N GLU A 213 24.15 2.33 6.48
CA GLU A 213 24.62 1.89 5.15
C GLU A 213 23.74 0.78 4.53
N THR A 214 22.89 1.06 3.54
CA THR A 214 23.22 1.61 2.23
C THR A 214 22.10 2.50 1.69
N ASP A 215 22.23 3.81 1.87
CA ASP A 215 21.59 4.82 1.02
C ASP A 215 22.51 5.02 -0.20
N GLU A 216 22.30 4.23 -1.25
CA GLU A 216 22.72 4.57 -2.62
C GLU A 216 22.16 3.49 -3.56
N TRP A 217 21.43 3.94 -4.61
CA TRP A 217 20.67 3.18 -5.63
C TRP A 217 19.21 2.92 -5.22
N SER A 218 18.19 3.67 -5.66
CA SER A 218 18.06 4.45 -6.90
C SER A 218 16.99 5.55 -6.78
N GLN A 219 17.45 6.80 -6.89
CA GLN A 219 16.64 7.98 -7.19
C GLN A 219 16.13 7.93 -8.64
N GLU A 220 15.05 7.21 -8.92
CA GLU A 220 14.15 7.65 -9.99
C GLU A 220 13.27 8.74 -9.41
N LYS A 221 13.76 10.00 -9.50
CA LYS A 221 12.98 11.18 -9.17
C LYS A 221 11.71 11.16 -10.01
N MET A 222 10.55 11.22 -9.37
CA MET A 222 9.28 11.49 -10.03
C MET A 222 9.43 12.76 -10.90
N ILE A 223 9.24 12.64 -12.22
CA ILE A 223 9.26 13.76 -13.16
C ILE A 223 7.80 14.06 -13.53
N LEU A 224 7.32 15.27 -13.22
CA LEU A 224 6.02 15.73 -13.71
C LEU A 224 6.13 16.09 -15.19
N THR A 225 5.10 15.79 -15.97
CA THR A 225 5.00 16.30 -17.34
C THR A 225 4.69 17.81 -17.32
N ASN A 226 5.03 18.53 -18.38
CA ASN A 226 4.74 19.96 -18.49
C ASN A 226 3.24 20.25 -18.37
N GLU A 227 2.38 19.40 -18.93
CA GLU A 227 0.92 19.52 -18.79
C GLU A 227 0.45 19.39 -17.34
N MET A 228 1.00 18.41 -16.60
CA MET A 228 0.68 18.24 -15.18
C MET A 228 1.21 19.40 -14.33
N MET A 229 2.39 19.94 -14.65
CA MET A 229 2.92 21.12 -13.99
C MET A 229 2.03 22.34 -14.21
N ASN A 230 1.69 22.64 -15.47
CA ASN A 230 0.85 23.78 -15.81
C ASN A 230 -0.53 23.68 -15.15
N SER A 231 -1.15 22.50 -15.16
CA SER A 231 -2.43 22.28 -14.47
C SER A 231 -2.35 22.54 -12.96
N VAL A 232 -1.26 22.13 -12.30
CA VAL A 232 -1.03 22.41 -10.88
C VAL A 232 -0.83 23.90 -10.63
N ILE A 233 -0.03 24.58 -11.47
CA ILE A 233 0.22 26.02 -11.37
C ILE A 233 -1.09 26.79 -11.56
N GLU A 234 -1.83 26.53 -12.64
CA GLU A 234 -3.12 27.18 -12.94
C GLU A 234 -4.11 27.02 -11.79
N LYS A 235 -4.20 25.83 -11.19
CA LYS A 235 -5.13 25.57 -10.09
C LYS A 235 -4.74 26.29 -8.80
N ILE A 236 -3.46 26.49 -8.53
CA ILE A 236 -3.01 27.25 -7.35
C ILE A 236 -3.16 28.76 -7.62
N GLU A 237 -2.80 29.20 -8.82
CA GLU A 237 -2.85 30.60 -9.24
C GLU A 237 -4.30 31.11 -9.34
N SER A 238 -5.27 30.24 -9.69
CA SER A 238 -6.69 30.60 -9.67
C SER A 238 -7.19 31.03 -8.29
N HIS A 239 -6.45 30.70 -7.22
CA HIS A 239 -6.75 31.15 -5.87
C HIS A 239 -5.83 32.31 -5.39
N GLY A 240 -4.88 32.74 -6.22
CA GLY A 240 -4.01 33.90 -5.97
C GLY A 240 -2.91 33.71 -4.92
N PHE A 241 -2.53 32.46 -4.61
CA PHE A 241 -1.61 32.16 -3.50
C PHE A 241 -0.43 31.25 -3.85
N LEU A 242 0.05 31.29 -5.10
CA LEU A 242 1.14 30.42 -5.56
C LEU A 242 2.43 30.62 -4.78
N GLN A 243 2.84 31.88 -4.55
CA GLN A 243 4.07 32.18 -3.81
C GLN A 243 4.01 31.65 -2.36
N GLU A 244 2.87 31.81 -1.69
CA GLU A 244 2.67 31.30 -0.34
C GLU A 244 2.65 29.76 -0.32
N SER A 245 2.10 29.14 -1.36
CA SER A 245 2.09 27.67 -1.51
C SER A 245 3.50 27.12 -1.72
N LEU A 246 4.33 27.78 -2.53
CA LEU A 246 5.74 27.42 -2.72
C LEU A 246 6.56 27.57 -1.43
N ALA A 247 6.29 28.62 -0.65
CA ALA A 247 6.90 28.81 0.66
C ALA A 247 6.51 27.68 1.64
N ILE A 248 5.22 27.31 1.68
CA ILE A 248 4.74 26.20 2.51
C ILE A 248 5.38 24.86 2.08
N LEU A 249 5.45 24.58 0.78
CA LEU A 249 6.09 23.36 0.26
C LEU A 249 7.58 23.32 0.60
N SER A 250 8.27 24.46 0.53
CA SER A 250 9.68 24.57 0.92
C SER A 250 9.90 24.28 2.41
N ILE A 251 9.00 24.77 3.28
CA ILE A 251 9.02 24.46 4.72
C ILE A 251 8.82 22.97 4.97
N TYR A 252 7.92 22.30 4.24
CA TYR A 252 7.74 20.85 4.39
C TYR A 252 8.88 20.05 3.77
N LYS A 253 9.54 20.57 2.73
CA LYS A 253 10.77 19.96 2.18
C LYS A 253 11.89 20.01 3.19
N GLU A 254 12.13 21.17 3.82
CA GLU A 254 13.10 21.32 4.91
C GLU A 254 12.77 20.37 6.07
N ALA A 255 11.49 20.24 6.43
CA ALA A 255 11.07 19.29 7.45
C ALA A 255 11.41 17.84 7.06
N ARG A 256 11.16 17.46 5.79
CA ARG A 256 11.46 16.13 5.26
C ARG A 256 12.96 15.84 5.26
N GLU A 257 13.79 16.78 4.79
CA GLU A 257 15.25 16.68 4.76
C GLU A 257 15.84 16.52 6.17
N ASN A 258 15.21 17.15 7.17
CA ASN A 258 15.59 17.02 8.58
C ASN A 258 14.86 15.90 9.34
N TYR A 259 14.12 15.03 8.64
CA TYR A 259 13.32 13.94 9.22
C TYR A 259 12.30 14.38 10.30
N GLN A 260 11.80 15.62 10.20
CA GLN A 260 10.78 16.21 11.07
C GLN A 260 9.40 16.28 10.38
N THR A 261 8.36 16.50 11.19
CA THR A 261 7.01 16.82 10.72
C THR A 261 6.55 18.11 11.36
N PHE A 262 5.97 19.01 10.57
CA PHE A 262 5.46 20.27 11.09
C PHE A 262 3.93 20.27 11.12
N GLY A 263 3.39 20.66 12.29
CA GLY A 263 1.99 21.01 12.43
C GLY A 263 1.75 22.47 12.03
N ARG A 264 0.47 22.85 11.89
CA ARG A 264 0.04 24.19 11.45
C ARG A 264 0.69 25.34 12.24
N ALA A 265 0.84 25.19 13.56
CA ALA A 265 1.47 26.19 14.42
C ALA A 265 2.96 26.44 14.06
N LYS A 266 3.73 25.36 13.81
CA LYS A 266 5.16 25.45 13.46
C LYS A 266 5.36 25.96 12.03
N VAL A 267 4.48 25.60 11.10
CA VAL A 267 4.49 26.13 9.72
C VAL A 267 4.21 27.62 9.72
N LYS A 268 3.20 28.07 10.47
CA LYS A 268 2.86 29.49 10.60
C LYS A 268 3.98 30.33 11.22
N MET A 269 4.69 29.78 12.21
CA MET A 269 5.89 30.41 12.78
C MET A 269 6.99 30.60 11.72
N LYS A 270 7.33 29.54 10.97
CA LYS A 270 8.35 29.61 9.91
C LYS A 270 7.95 30.52 8.74
N LEU A 271 6.67 30.58 8.40
CA LEU A 271 6.16 31.53 7.39
C LEU A 271 6.37 32.98 7.85
N ARG A 272 6.11 33.28 9.13
CA ARG A 272 6.37 34.62 9.70
C ARG A 272 7.85 34.99 9.67
N GLU A 273 8.73 34.04 9.99
CA GLU A 273 10.19 34.21 9.86
C GLU A 273 10.61 34.50 8.40
N SER A 274 9.81 34.03 7.44
CA SER A 274 10.01 34.27 6.00
C SER A 274 9.23 35.49 5.47
N GLY A 275 8.64 36.32 6.34
CA GLY A 275 7.89 37.52 5.96
C GLY A 275 6.45 37.29 5.49
N ILE A 276 5.91 36.08 5.63
CA ILE A 276 4.54 35.71 5.22
C ILE A 276 3.69 35.48 6.48
N ASP A 277 2.71 36.37 6.73
CA ASP A 277 1.75 36.16 7.82
C ASP A 277 0.43 35.64 7.29
N LEU A 278 -0.01 34.47 7.79
CA LEU A 278 -1.27 33.84 7.42
C LEU A 278 -2.14 33.62 8.66
N SER A 279 -3.44 33.89 8.52
CA SER A 279 -4.44 33.42 9.46
C SER A 279 -4.54 31.89 9.43
N ASP A 280 -5.10 31.28 10.48
CA ASP A 280 -5.25 29.81 10.51
C ASP A 280 -6.21 29.32 9.40
N GLN A 281 -7.19 30.15 9.03
CA GLN A 281 -8.10 29.86 7.92
C GLN A 281 -7.40 29.97 6.56
N GLN A 282 -6.52 30.95 6.38
CA GLN A 282 -5.72 31.12 5.17
C GLN A 282 -4.73 29.97 4.97
N LEU A 283 -4.02 29.55 6.03
CA LEU A 283 -3.14 28.39 5.99
C LEU A 283 -3.92 27.10 5.71
N ARG A 284 -5.10 26.95 6.32
CA ARG A 284 -5.97 25.80 6.08
C ARG A 284 -6.41 25.70 4.62
N LEU A 285 -6.91 26.80 4.02
CA LEU A 285 -7.34 26.83 2.62
C LEU A 285 -6.23 26.41 1.67
N ARG A 286 -5.01 26.93 1.86
CA ARG A 286 -3.84 26.57 1.05
C ARG A 286 -3.49 25.09 1.17
N LEU A 287 -3.52 24.55 2.40
CA LEU A 287 -3.27 23.12 2.64
C LEU A 287 -4.35 22.23 2.03
N GLU A 288 -5.61 22.63 2.04
CA GLU A 288 -6.73 21.91 1.41
C GLU A 288 -6.53 21.83 -0.12
N VAL A 289 -6.26 22.97 -0.77
CA VAL A 289 -5.99 23.00 -2.23
C VAL A 289 -4.75 22.18 -2.60
N MET A 290 -3.66 22.30 -1.83
CA MET A 290 -2.46 21.48 -2.08
C MET A 290 -2.69 19.98 -1.82
N GLN A 291 -3.60 19.63 -0.91
CA GLN A 291 -3.98 18.24 -0.65
C GLN A 291 -4.82 17.66 -1.78
N GLU A 292 -5.80 18.42 -2.32
CA GLU A 292 -6.56 18.04 -3.52
C GLU A 292 -5.63 17.78 -4.71
N LEU A 293 -4.62 18.62 -4.87
CA LEU A 293 -3.58 18.49 -5.90
C LEU A 293 -2.56 17.38 -5.61
N LYS A 294 -2.68 16.69 -4.47
CA LYS A 294 -1.77 15.62 -3.99
C LYS A 294 -0.33 16.09 -3.79
N LEU A 295 -0.09 17.38 -3.55
CA LEU A 295 1.24 17.95 -3.26
C LEU A 295 1.65 17.76 -1.79
N VAL A 296 0.66 17.62 -0.91
CA VAL A 296 0.85 17.33 0.51
C VAL A 296 -0.07 16.22 0.98
N ILE A 297 0.32 15.53 2.05
CA ILE A 297 -0.45 14.45 2.67
C ILE A 297 -0.77 14.89 4.10
N ALA A 298 -2.04 15.16 4.37
CA ALA A 298 -2.52 15.42 5.73
C ALA A 298 -2.82 14.10 6.43
N ARG A 299 -2.24 13.88 7.62
CA ARG A 299 -2.58 12.74 8.48
C ARG A 299 -3.75 13.09 9.39
N VAL A 300 -4.64 12.14 9.64
CA VAL A 300 -5.74 12.30 10.62
C VAL A 300 -5.12 12.36 12.03
N GLY A 301 -5.45 13.40 12.81
CA GLY A 301 -4.96 13.59 14.19
C GLY A 301 -3.73 14.50 14.33
N ARG A 302 -2.89 14.28 15.37
CA ARG A 302 -1.72 15.13 15.71
C ARG A 302 -0.48 14.91 14.82
N GLY A 303 -0.61 14.12 13.76
CA GLY A 303 0.51 13.65 12.91
C GLY A 303 1.11 14.67 11.94
N GLY A 304 0.54 15.87 11.87
CA GLY A 304 0.99 16.94 10.98
C GLY A 304 0.76 16.65 9.50
N THR A 305 1.20 17.57 8.65
CA THR A 305 1.16 17.43 7.19
C THR A 305 2.57 17.13 6.69
N LYS A 306 2.69 16.27 5.66
CA LYS A 306 3.96 15.94 5.02
C LYS A 306 3.95 16.33 3.55
N LEU A 307 5.13 16.65 3.01
CA LEU A 307 5.35 16.79 1.57
C LEU A 307 5.18 15.41 0.90
N SER A 308 4.50 15.36 -0.25
CA SER A 308 4.44 14.17 -1.08
C SER A 308 5.59 14.16 -2.10
N ASP A 309 5.86 13.02 -2.72
CA ASP A 309 6.84 12.93 -3.81
C ASP A 309 6.43 13.80 -5.02
N LYS A 310 5.12 13.94 -5.26
CA LYS A 310 4.57 14.87 -6.25
C LYS A 310 4.86 16.32 -5.89
N GLY A 311 4.70 16.70 -4.62
CA GLY A 311 4.99 18.04 -4.11
C GLY A 311 6.48 18.39 -4.19
N GLU A 312 7.34 17.42 -3.93
CA GLU A 312 8.79 17.60 -4.06
C GLU A 312 9.25 17.72 -5.51
N ALA A 313 8.72 16.87 -6.40
CA ALA A 313 8.95 16.96 -7.84
C ALA A 313 8.49 18.32 -8.39
N PHE A 314 7.29 18.77 -7.99
CA PHE A 314 6.74 20.08 -8.35
C PHE A 314 7.67 21.22 -7.89
N LEU A 315 8.08 21.22 -6.62
CA LEU A 315 8.94 22.28 -6.08
C LEU A 315 10.34 22.29 -6.73
N LYS A 316 10.84 21.13 -7.16
CA LYS A 316 12.14 21.01 -7.83
C LYS A 316 12.09 21.50 -9.28
N GLN A 317 10.99 21.27 -9.98
CA GLN A 317 10.83 21.65 -11.39
C GLN A 317 10.32 23.09 -11.58
N TYR A 318 9.66 23.66 -10.56
CA TYR A 318 9.21 25.05 -10.58
C TYR A 318 10.34 26.07 -10.33
N LYS A 319 11.42 25.64 -9.66
CA LYS A 319 12.64 26.44 -9.44
C LYS A 319 13.56 26.40 -10.65
#